data_AF-A0A355FBM6-F1
#
_entry.id   AF-A0A355FBM6-F1
#
_cell.length_a   1.000
_cell.length_b   1.000
_cell.length_c   1.000
_cell.angle_alpha   90.00
_cell.angle_beta   90.00
_cell.angle_gamma   90.00
#
_symmetry.space_group_name_H-M   'P 1'
#
loop_
_entity.id
_entity.type
_entity.pdbx_description
1 polymer ?
#
loop_
_entity_poly.entity_id
_entity_poly.type
_entity_poly.pdbx_seq_one_letter_code
_entity_poly.pdbx_strand_id
1 'polypeptide(L)'
;MTGEDKGNRGYQLLYRVAKTEAKDYIRNYCDAERFIGYCRQCPRYNTYWSCPPYGFDVDEYLTRYTDVILVGTQLFPDAALRSECTDAKQSTRIT
;
A
#
# COMPACT_ATOMS: atom_id res chain seq x y z
N MET A 1 -21.42 13.48 23.39
CA MET A 1 -20.61 14.69 23.15
C MET A 1 -20.26 14.72 21.68
N THR A 2 -21.00 15.57 20.97
CA THR A 2 -20.78 16.16 19.62
C THR A 2 -19.80 15.44 18.69
N GLY A 3 -20.31 14.52 17.87
CA GLY A 3 -19.65 14.18 16.62
C GLY A 3 -19.79 15.37 15.66
N GLU A 4 -18.66 15.95 15.26
CA GLU A 4 -18.64 16.94 14.18
C GLU A 4 -19.10 16.27 12.88
N ASP A 5 -20.24 16.73 12.38
CA ASP A 5 -20.63 16.54 10.99
C ASP A 5 -19.66 17.32 10.09
N LYS A 6 -18.56 16.67 9.67
CA LYS A 6 -17.64 17.24 8.68
C LYS A 6 -18.26 17.04 7.30
N GLY A 7 -19.08 18.02 6.94
CA GLY A 7 -19.72 18.16 5.64
C GLY A 7 -18.81 17.79 4.47
N ASN A 8 -19.46 17.23 3.43
CA ASN A 8 -18.93 16.81 2.14
C ASN A 8 -17.50 17.27 1.81
N ARG A 9 -16.49 16.42 2.09
CA ARG A 9 -15.04 16.73 1.96
C ARG A 9 -14.53 16.89 0.52
N GLY A 10 -15.42 17.07 -0.46
CA GLY A 10 -15.06 17.09 -1.88
C GLY A 10 -14.56 15.73 -2.41
N TYR A 11 -14.66 14.67 -1.61
CA TYR A 11 -14.30 13.32 -2.01
C TYR A 11 -15.15 12.28 -1.29
N GLN A 12 -15.37 11.16 -1.96
CA GLN A 12 -15.96 9.96 -1.40
C GLN A 12 -14.85 8.97 -1.01
N LEU A 13 -15.04 8.26 0.10
CA LEU A 13 -14.16 7.17 0.50
C LEU A 13 -14.89 5.85 0.36
N LEU A 14 -14.17 4.87 -0.18
CA LEU A 14 -14.62 3.50 -0.27
C LEU A 14 -13.70 2.61 0.56
N TYR A 15 -14.27 2.03 1.60
CA TYR A 15 -13.57 1.07 2.45
C TYR A 15 -13.83 -0.34 1.96
N ARG A 16 -12.77 -1.15 1.88
CA ARG A 16 -12.85 -2.56 1.49
C ARG A 16 -11.97 -3.37 2.43
N VAL A 17 -12.50 -4.52 2.83
CA VAL A 17 -11.75 -5.54 3.54
C VAL A 17 -11.91 -6.84 2.76
N ALA A 18 -10.80 -7.50 2.49
CA ALA A 18 -10.77 -8.83 1.91
C ALA A 18 -9.98 -9.76 2.83
N LYS A 19 -10.37 -11.03 2.86
CA LYS A 19 -9.69 -12.09 3.59
C LYS A 19 -9.37 -13.23 2.62
N THR A 20 -8.16 -13.77 2.70
CA THR A 20 -7.71 -14.94 1.92
C THR A 20 -6.75 -15.76 2.75
N GLU A 21 -6.56 -17.03 2.41
CA GLU A 21 -5.48 -17.82 3.00
C GLU A 21 -4.12 -17.24 2.61
N ALA A 22 -3.16 -17.24 3.52
CA ALA A 22 -1.82 -16.68 3.27
C ALA A 22 -1.11 -17.44 2.14
N LYS A 23 -1.26 -18.76 2.08
CA LYS A 23 -0.69 -19.60 1.02
C LYS A 23 -1.20 -19.21 -0.38
N ASP A 24 -2.49 -18.88 -0.48
CA ASP A 24 -3.11 -18.47 -1.74
C ASP A 24 -2.73 -17.03 -2.08
N TYR A 25 -2.59 -16.16 -1.08
CA TYR A 25 -2.11 -14.81 -1.28
C TYR A 25 -0.69 -14.81 -1.86
N ILE A 26 0.24 -15.53 -1.21
CA ILE A 26 1.64 -15.61 -1.62
C ILE A 26 1.72 -16.19 -3.05
N ARG A 27 1.06 -17.33 -3.30
CA ARG A 27 1.10 -18.00 -4.60
C ARG A 27 0.56 -17.14 -5.75
N ASN A 28 -0.56 -16.45 -5.54
CA ASN A 28 -1.28 -15.79 -6.63
C ASN A 28 -0.93 -14.29 -6.79
N TYR A 29 -0.36 -13.66 -5.76
CA TYR A 29 -0.17 -12.20 -5.72
C TYR A 29 1.24 -11.75 -5.28
N CYS A 30 2.14 -12.64 -4.87
CA CYS A 30 3.54 -12.30 -4.57
C CYS A 30 4.48 -12.86 -5.63
N ASP A 31 5.43 -12.04 -6.07
CA ASP A 31 6.45 -12.41 -7.07
C ASP A 31 7.83 -11.97 -6.56
N ALA A 32 8.31 -12.67 -5.53
CA ALA A 32 9.54 -12.31 -4.82
C ALA A 32 10.75 -12.28 -5.77
N GLU A 33 10.82 -13.21 -6.72
CA GLU A 33 11.91 -13.33 -7.70
C GLU A 33 11.97 -12.12 -8.64
N ARG A 34 10.82 -11.66 -9.14
CA ARG A 34 10.77 -10.45 -9.96
C ARG A 34 11.19 -9.22 -9.17
N PHE A 35 10.71 -9.07 -7.95
CA PHE A 35 11.00 -7.90 -7.13
C PHE A 35 12.46 -7.83 -6.66
N ILE A 36 13.08 -8.95 -6.28
CA ILE A 36 14.53 -8.95 -5.96
C ILE A 36 15.37 -8.54 -7.18
N GLY A 37 14.94 -8.91 -8.39
CA GLY A 37 15.56 -8.46 -9.64
C GLY A 37 15.54 -6.94 -9.79
N TYR A 38 14.43 -6.29 -9.46
CA TYR A 38 14.35 -4.82 -9.45
C TYR A 38 15.11 -4.20 -8.29
N CYS A 39 15.06 -4.79 -7.09
CA CYS A 39 15.81 -4.31 -5.93
C CYS A 39 17.30 -4.25 -6.22
N ARG A 40 17.88 -5.26 -6.87
CA ARG A 40 19.32 -5.30 -7.22
C ARG A 40 19.73 -4.24 -8.25
N GLN A 41 18.79 -3.71 -9.04
CA GLN A 41 19.04 -2.61 -9.98
C GLN A 41 18.90 -1.23 -9.32
N CYS A 42 18.36 -1.17 -8.10
CA CYS A 42 18.20 0.08 -7.37
C CYS A 42 19.56 0.60 -6.89
N PRO A 43 19.91 1.88 -7.13
CA PRO A 43 21.14 2.49 -6.58
C PRO A 43 21.19 2.52 -5.05
N ARG A 44 20.05 2.27 -4.40
CA ARG A 44 19.88 2.24 -2.94
C ARG A 44 19.67 0.82 -2.41
N TYR A 45 20.01 -0.18 -3.20
CA TYR A 45 19.94 -1.57 -2.76
C TYR A 45 20.73 -1.75 -1.47
N ASN A 46 20.15 -2.43 -0.49
CA ASN A 46 20.73 -2.69 0.83
C ASN A 46 21.02 -1.44 1.70
N THR A 47 20.40 -0.28 1.41
CA THR A 47 20.55 0.92 2.25
C THR A 47 19.35 1.18 3.16
N TYR A 48 18.26 0.43 3.01
CA TYR A 48 17.05 0.55 3.81
C TYR A 48 16.73 -0.78 4.50
N TRP A 49 16.09 -0.69 5.66
CA TRP A 49 15.65 -1.87 6.42
C TRP A 49 14.70 -2.78 5.62
N SER A 50 14.00 -2.23 4.63
CA SER A 50 13.07 -2.97 3.77
C SER A 50 13.75 -3.66 2.58
N CYS A 51 15.03 -3.39 2.32
CA CYS A 51 15.74 -4.02 1.21
C CYS A 51 15.96 -5.53 1.46
N PRO A 52 15.67 -6.40 0.48
CA PRO A 52 16.08 -7.80 0.51
C PRO A 52 17.58 -7.97 0.14
N PRO A 53 18.20 -9.16 0.38
CA PRO A 53 17.63 -10.32 1.07
C PRO A 53 17.56 -10.11 2.58
N TYR A 54 16.55 -10.69 3.20
CA TYR A 54 16.41 -10.67 4.65
C TYR A 54 17.24 -11.81 5.28
N GLY A 55 17.59 -11.67 6.56
CA GLY A 55 18.33 -12.69 7.31
C GLY A 55 17.52 -13.95 7.66
N PHE A 56 16.35 -14.14 7.05
CA PHE A 56 15.44 -15.26 7.27
C PHE A 56 14.75 -15.65 5.95
N ASP A 57 14.26 -16.88 5.88
CA ASP A 57 13.46 -17.35 4.75
C ASP A 57 12.05 -16.73 4.81
N VAL A 58 11.75 -15.89 3.81
CA VAL A 58 10.48 -15.13 3.75
C VAL A 58 9.29 -16.07 3.53
N ASP A 59 9.44 -17.07 2.68
CA ASP A 59 8.35 -17.97 2.35
C ASP A 59 8.03 -18.87 3.55
N GLU A 60 9.07 -19.38 4.23
CA GLU A 60 8.91 -20.12 5.49
C GLU A 60 8.27 -19.25 6.58
N TYR A 61 8.67 -17.98 6.68
CA TYR A 61 8.10 -17.07 7.68
C TYR A 61 6.62 -16.77 7.40
N LEU A 62 6.26 -16.44 6.16
CA LEU A 62 4.90 -16.04 5.79
C LEU A 62 3.92 -17.22 5.77
N THR A 63 4.37 -18.43 5.44
CA THR A 63 3.53 -19.64 5.44
C THR A 63 3.11 -20.12 6.83
N ARG A 64 3.68 -19.57 7.90
CA ARG A 64 3.23 -19.82 9.30
C ARG A 64 1.89 -19.17 9.62
N TYR A 65 1.46 -18.20 8.81
CA TYR A 65 0.17 -17.55 8.98
C TYR A 65 -0.90 -18.27 8.17
N THR A 66 -2.10 -18.40 8.75
CA THR A 66 -3.23 -19.02 8.06
C THR A 66 -3.88 -18.05 7.07
N ASP A 67 -4.06 -16.80 7.49
CA ASP A 67 -4.90 -15.82 6.80
C ASP A 67 -4.17 -14.49 6.58
N VAL A 68 -4.49 -13.83 5.48
CA VAL A 68 -4.16 -12.43 5.19
C VAL A 68 -5.45 -11.63 5.15
N ILE A 69 -5.48 -10.53 5.90
CA ILE A 69 -6.57 -9.54 5.87
C ILE A 69 -6.04 -8.30 5.15
N LEU A 70 -6.59 -8.04 3.97
CA LEU A 70 -6.29 -6.86 3.17
C LEU A 70 -7.30 -5.76 3.50
N VAL A 71 -6.81 -4.62 3.99
CA VAL A 71 -7.63 -3.44 4.29
C VAL A 71 -7.26 -2.34 3.32
N GLY A 72 -8.23 -1.90 2.51
CA GLY A 72 -8.04 -0.87 1.50
C GLY A 72 -9.00 0.30 1.72
N THR A 73 -8.49 1.51 1.52
CA THR A 73 -9.31 2.73 1.40
C THR A 73 -9.04 3.34 0.04
N GLN A 74 -10.08 3.49 -0.77
CA GLN A 74 -10.00 4.18 -2.06
C GLN A 74 -10.66 5.55 -1.94
N LEU A 75 -9.94 6.58 -2.39
CA LEU A 75 -10.41 7.96 -2.39
C LEU A 75 -10.87 8.34 -3.79
N PHE A 76 -12.09 8.85 -3.90
CA PHE A 76 -12.71 9.34 -5.12
C PHE A 76 -12.94 10.84 -4.97
N PRO A 77 -12.01 11.69 -5.43
CA PRO A 77 -12.20 13.12 -5.40
C PRO A 77 -13.28 13.51 -6.42
N ASP A 78 -14.10 14.51 -6.09
CA ASP A 78 -15.07 15.08 -7.02
C ASP A 78 -14.38 15.96 -8.07
N ALA A 79 -15.17 16.50 -9.01
CA ALA A 79 -14.63 17.30 -10.09
C ALA A 79 -13.97 18.60 -9.59
N ALA A 80 -14.51 19.22 -8.53
CA ALA A 80 -13.97 20.46 -7.98
C ALA A 80 -12.60 20.19 -7.34
N LEU A 81 -12.50 19.18 -6.46
CA LEU A 81 -11.25 18.83 -5.79
C LEU A 81 -10.18 18.34 -6.77
N ARG A 82 -10.55 17.60 -7.82
CA ARG A 82 -9.59 17.23 -8.89
C ARG A 82 -9.04 18.45 -9.62
N SER A 83 -9.85 19.49 -9.81
CA SER A 83 -9.45 20.71 -10.50
C SER A 83 -8.53 21.61 -9.67
N GLU A 84 -8.45 21.41 -8.36
CA GLU A 84 -7.54 22.15 -7.48
C GLU A 84 -6.09 21.67 -7.57
N CYS A 85 -5.86 20.41 -7.97
CA CYS A 85 -4.53 19.79 -7.97
C CYS A 85 -4.08 19.46 -9.41
N THR A 86 -3.96 20.50 -10.24
CA THR A 86 -3.62 20.34 -11.67
C THR A 86 -2.12 20.34 -11.95
N ASP A 87 -1.28 20.79 -11.01
CA ASP A 87 0.18 20.79 -11.15
C ASP A 87 0.83 20.16 -9.92
N ALA A 88 1.62 19.11 -10.13
CA ALA A 88 2.37 18.43 -9.06
C ALA A 88 3.31 19.39 -8.29
N LYS A 89 3.74 20.51 -8.88
CA LYS A 89 4.53 21.56 -8.20
C LYS A 89 3.76 22.25 -7.08
N GLN A 90 2.42 22.21 -7.11
CA GLN A 90 1.57 22.77 -6.07
C GLN A 90 1.47 21.86 -4.85
N SER A 91 1.92 20.60 -4.94
CA SER A 91 2.00 19.69 -3.81
C SER A 91 3.05 20.18 -2.82
N THR A 92 2.62 20.83 -1.74
CA THR A 92 3.51 21.12 -0.61
C THR A 92 3.80 19.84 0.15
N ARG A 93 5.09 19.63 0.46
CA ARG A 93 5.49 18.55 1.35
C ARG A 93 4.92 18.86 2.73
N ILE A 94 4.14 17.95 3.30
CA ILE A 94 3.78 18.02 4.71
C ILE A 94 5.07 17.71 5.47
N THR A 95 5.78 18.75 5.90
CA THR A 95 6.91 18.68 6.85
C THR A 95 6.41 18.54 8.26
#